data_AF-A0A8S0USJ0-F1
#
_entry.id   AF-A0A8S0USJ0-F1
#
_cell.length_a   1.000
_cell.length_b   1.000
_cell.length_c   1.000
_cell.angle_alpha   90.00
_cell.angle_beta   90.00
_cell.angle_gamma   90.00
#
_symmetry.space_group_name_H-M   'P 1'
#
loop_
_entity.id
_entity.type
_entity.pdbx_description
1 polymer ?
#
loop_
_entity_poly.entity_id
_entity_poly.type
_entity_poly.pdbx_seq_one_letter_code
_entity_poly.pdbx_strand_id
1 'polypeptide(L)'
;MNSSLSAFLNGPKNLVHASKPGKANAVEKLGAEPTKMCSSTLKPGKKLKVDTPSCFTPPTKKQKMEIVKKLAFDPDEEDLSKEVLNMLSAYIASTVDTMYKYDGTREDERLVSKSDREGLNSSVSNLMKASVFIADYTHRMVDLNEANQKTKEELNDARKEIVDLHKENEKIRQELDDAQTEIVVLRREKKKIREAFDDARKEIAALCREKEKSWEELGGVQTELAIISAEKEKIREEMDDAQIEIASLCKNYANTSMSANQAWQENAKLKDELKKLKGLSVEVEKLKAEIAAKETESAMGIKAFKNSEEFEALRENLFQAGAHALYDAIELEHPDWDLSCFVETDNEDEDED
;
A
#
# COMPACT_ATOMS: atom_id res chain seq x y z
N MET A 1 -26.41 -3.45 -36.02
CA MET A 1 -25.36 -3.34 -37.06
C MET A 1 -24.03 -3.24 -36.32
N ASN A 2 -23.54 -4.36 -35.76
CA ASN A 2 -22.59 -5.33 -36.33
C ASN A 2 -21.18 -4.78 -36.60
N SER A 3 -20.21 -5.46 -35.96
CA SER A 3 -18.75 -5.49 -36.21
C SER A 3 -17.96 -4.31 -35.60
N SER A 4 -16.91 -4.47 -34.79
CA SER A 4 -15.93 -5.55 -34.70
C SER A 4 -15.34 -5.64 -33.29
N LEU A 5 -15.39 -6.84 -32.70
CA LEU A 5 -14.74 -7.20 -31.44
C LEU A 5 -14.14 -8.59 -31.65
N SER A 6 -12.88 -8.66 -32.10
CA SER A 6 -12.15 -9.92 -32.21
C SER A 6 -10.65 -9.65 -32.38
N ALA A 7 -9.87 -9.89 -31.32
CA ALA A 7 -8.58 -10.58 -31.36
C ALA A 7 -7.92 -10.56 -29.97
N PHE A 8 -7.20 -11.63 -29.65
CA PHE A 8 -6.28 -11.82 -28.50
C PHE A 8 -6.85 -12.33 -27.17
N LEU A 9 -7.40 -13.54 -27.19
CA LEU A 9 -7.21 -14.51 -26.10
C LEU A 9 -7.01 -15.90 -26.70
N ASN A 10 -5.76 -16.37 -26.76
CA ASN A 10 -5.43 -17.78 -26.97
C ASN A 10 -4.07 -18.09 -26.32
N GLY A 11 -4.10 -18.89 -25.26
CA GLY A 11 -2.95 -19.52 -24.61
C GLY A 11 -3.44 -20.78 -23.87
N PRO A 12 -2.79 -21.96 -24.04
CA PRO A 12 -3.49 -23.24 -24.01
C PRO A 12 -3.60 -23.89 -22.62
N LYS A 13 -4.73 -24.56 -22.43
CA LYS A 13 -4.96 -25.60 -21.42
C LYS A 13 -4.25 -26.88 -21.85
N ASN A 14 -3.47 -27.48 -20.95
CA ASN A 14 -3.17 -28.92 -21.01
C ASN A 14 -3.29 -29.52 -19.61
N LEU A 15 -4.24 -30.45 -19.50
CA LEU A 15 -4.42 -31.40 -18.40
C LEU A 15 -3.30 -32.45 -18.43
N VAL A 16 -2.81 -32.88 -17.27
CA VAL A 16 -2.61 -34.30 -16.96
C VAL A 16 -2.89 -34.55 -15.47
N HIS A 17 -3.87 -35.42 -15.22
CA HIS A 17 -4.12 -36.08 -13.95
C HIS A 17 -3.16 -37.27 -13.74
N ALA A 18 -2.63 -37.44 -12.53
CA ALA A 18 -2.35 -38.73 -11.89
C ALA A 18 -2.00 -38.47 -10.40
N SER A 19 -2.88 -38.82 -9.45
CA SER A 19 -2.91 -40.11 -8.73
C SER A 19 -2.13 -40.06 -7.40
N LYS A 20 -2.89 -40.09 -6.28
CA LYS A 20 -2.45 -40.57 -4.95
C LYS A 20 -2.20 -42.10 -5.03
N PRO A 21 -1.64 -42.83 -4.02
CA PRO A 21 -1.47 -42.50 -2.59
C PRO A 21 -0.13 -42.97 -1.96
N GLY A 22 0.12 -42.62 -0.69
CA GLY A 22 1.21 -43.21 0.09
C GLY A 22 1.17 -42.83 1.57
N LYS A 23 0.69 -43.75 2.41
CA LYS A 23 0.86 -43.76 3.87
C LYS A 23 2.25 -44.33 4.21
N ALA A 24 2.91 -43.72 5.19
CA ALA A 24 3.98 -44.23 6.06
C ALA A 24 4.75 -43.00 6.60
N ASN A 25 5.37 -42.93 7.77
CA ASN A 25 5.31 -43.63 9.04
C ASN A 25 6.04 -42.69 10.02
N ALA A 26 5.66 -42.76 11.29
CA ALA A 26 6.44 -42.47 12.50
C ALA A 26 7.86 -41.93 12.32
N VAL A 27 8.12 -40.72 12.84
CA VAL A 27 9.40 -40.40 13.48
C VAL A 27 9.10 -39.64 14.77
N GLU A 28 9.59 -40.22 15.86
CA GLU A 28 9.63 -39.70 17.22
C GLU A 28 10.11 -38.25 17.29
N LYS A 29 9.41 -37.43 18.06
CA LYS A 29 10.01 -36.25 18.70
C LYS A 29 9.73 -36.30 20.19
N LEU A 30 10.70 -36.88 20.89
CA LEU A 30 11.08 -36.48 22.24
C LEU A 30 11.36 -34.97 22.24
N GLY A 31 10.77 -34.24 23.17
CA GLY A 31 10.99 -32.80 23.31
C GLY A 31 10.19 -32.25 24.47
N ALA A 32 10.83 -32.26 25.63
CA ALA A 32 10.31 -31.93 26.95
C ALA A 32 9.52 -30.62 27.05
N GLU A 33 8.51 -30.66 27.92
CA GLU A 33 7.85 -29.50 28.51
C GLU A 33 8.86 -28.55 29.17
N PRO A 34 8.74 -27.22 28.99
CA PRO A 34 9.46 -26.27 29.82
C PRO A 34 8.71 -26.09 31.14
N THR A 35 9.29 -26.64 32.21
CA THR A 35 8.92 -26.32 33.58
C THR A 35 9.06 -24.81 33.83
N LYS A 36 7.96 -24.22 34.31
CA LYS A 36 7.92 -22.90 34.92
C LYS A 36 9.01 -22.78 35.98
N MET A 37 9.97 -21.88 35.76
CA MET A 37 10.89 -21.41 36.79
C MET A 37 10.61 -19.94 37.08
N CYS A 38 10.47 -19.68 38.37
CA CYS A 38 10.07 -18.43 38.96
C CYS A 38 10.98 -17.26 38.57
N SER A 39 10.34 -16.14 38.25
CA SER A 39 10.92 -14.81 38.32
C SER A 39 11.32 -14.50 39.77
N SER A 40 12.61 -14.57 40.08
CA SER A 40 13.18 -13.93 41.27
C SER A 40 13.97 -12.69 40.85
N THR A 41 13.46 -11.57 41.34
CA THR A 41 14.00 -10.22 41.26
C THR A 41 15.35 -10.17 41.98
N LEU A 42 16.46 -10.06 41.23
CA LEU A 42 17.78 -9.80 41.79
C LEU A 42 18.16 -8.33 41.61
N LYS A 43 18.33 -7.66 42.76
CA LYS A 43 18.78 -6.27 42.90
C LYS A 43 20.16 -6.07 42.26
N PRO A 44 20.43 -4.92 41.63
CA PRO A 44 21.78 -4.59 41.17
C PRO A 44 22.61 -4.10 42.36
N GLY A 45 23.79 -4.68 42.56
CA GLY A 45 24.77 -4.14 43.50
C GLY A 45 25.35 -5.17 44.45
N LYS A 46 26.29 -5.98 43.94
CA LYS A 46 27.42 -6.50 44.71
C LYS A 46 28.48 -6.91 43.69
N LYS A 47 29.58 -6.14 43.65
CA LYS A 47 30.77 -6.44 42.87
C LYS A 47 31.34 -7.77 43.38
N LEU A 48 31.21 -8.84 42.60
CA LEU A 48 32.02 -10.04 42.81
C LEU A 48 33.47 -9.62 42.54
N LYS A 49 34.29 -9.58 43.60
CA LYS A 49 35.74 -9.69 43.45
C LYS A 49 36.01 -11.12 43.02
N VAL A 50 36.15 -11.31 41.72
CA VAL A 50 36.82 -12.48 41.19
C VAL A 50 38.30 -12.24 41.46
N ASP A 51 38.82 -12.89 42.50
CA ASP A 51 40.26 -13.04 42.69
C ASP A 51 40.77 -13.90 41.52
N THR A 52 41.09 -13.21 40.44
CA THR A 52 41.96 -13.73 39.39
C THR A 52 43.30 -14.00 40.07
N PRO A 53 43.87 -15.21 40.01
CA PRO A 53 45.20 -15.44 40.52
C PRO A 53 46.14 -14.52 39.76
N SER A 54 46.60 -13.50 40.49
CA SER A 54 47.63 -12.55 40.11
C SER A 54 48.72 -13.30 39.37
N CYS A 55 48.80 -13.00 38.08
CA CYS A 55 49.99 -13.04 37.24
C CYS A 55 51.22 -13.66 37.92
N PHE A 56 51.70 -14.75 37.32
CA PHE A 56 53.12 -15.09 37.31
C PHE A 56 53.87 -13.80 36.95
N THR A 57 54.38 -13.09 37.95
CA THR A 57 55.25 -11.95 37.72
C THR A 57 56.56 -12.55 37.22
N PRO A 58 56.96 -12.30 35.96
CA PRO A 58 58.19 -12.86 35.44
C PRO A 58 59.34 -12.39 36.34
N PRO A 59 60.26 -13.29 36.75
CA PRO A 59 61.30 -12.95 37.71
C PRO A 59 62.08 -11.74 37.19
N THR A 60 62.27 -10.77 38.06
CA THR A 60 62.98 -9.52 37.73
C THR A 60 64.39 -9.85 37.21
N LYS A 61 64.96 -8.98 36.38
CA LYS A 61 66.32 -9.15 35.84
C LYS A 61 67.36 -9.45 36.94
N LYS A 62 67.14 -8.89 38.14
CA LYS A 62 67.92 -9.13 39.35
C LYS A 62 67.76 -10.57 39.88
N GLN A 63 66.53 -11.07 40.00
CA GLN A 63 66.25 -12.45 40.41
C GLN A 63 66.78 -13.47 39.39
N LYS A 64 66.68 -13.18 38.09
CA LYS A 64 67.27 -14.03 37.04
C LYS A 64 68.80 -14.09 37.13
N MET A 65 69.48 -12.95 37.36
CA MET A 65 70.93 -12.93 37.59
C MET A 65 71.34 -13.66 38.88
N GLU A 66 70.52 -13.61 39.92
CA GLU A 66 70.83 -14.25 41.20
C GLU A 66 70.69 -15.78 41.13
N ILE A 67 69.73 -16.29 40.35
CA ILE A 67 69.63 -17.71 40.02
C ILE A 67 70.81 -18.16 39.15
N VAL A 68 71.21 -17.36 38.15
CA VAL A 68 72.39 -17.66 37.31
C VAL A 68 73.69 -17.64 38.13
N LYS A 69 73.83 -16.73 39.12
CA LYS A 69 74.98 -16.69 40.02
C LYS A 69 75.02 -17.89 40.99
N LYS A 70 73.87 -18.37 41.46
CA LYS A 70 73.78 -19.57 42.32
C LYS A 70 73.99 -20.89 41.57
N LEU A 71 73.86 -20.87 40.24
CA LEU A 71 74.11 -22.01 39.35
C LEU A 71 75.49 -21.95 38.67
N ALA A 72 76.27 -20.89 38.90
CA ALA A 72 77.65 -20.84 38.45
C ALA A 72 78.48 -21.79 39.32
N PHE A 73 78.99 -22.85 38.71
CA PHE A 73 79.92 -23.80 39.31
C PHE A 73 81.15 -23.04 39.88
N ASP A 74 81.49 -23.28 41.14
CA ASP A 74 82.74 -22.79 41.74
C ASP A 74 83.94 -23.43 41.01
N PRO A 75 84.88 -22.64 40.48
CA PRO A 75 86.05 -23.14 39.75
C PRO A 75 87.11 -23.80 40.66
N ASP A 76 86.88 -23.86 41.97
CA ASP A 76 87.87 -24.27 42.97
C ASP A 76 88.10 -25.80 43.06
N GLU A 77 87.40 -26.63 42.27
CA GLU A 77 87.71 -28.06 42.15
C GLU A 77 89.05 -28.35 41.41
N GLU A 78 89.57 -27.37 40.67
CA GLU A 78 90.85 -27.50 39.96
C GLU A 78 92.06 -27.50 40.92
N ASP A 79 91.93 -26.85 42.08
CA ASP A 79 92.99 -26.75 43.10
C ASP A 79 93.12 -28.04 43.94
N LEU A 80 92.01 -28.72 44.23
CA LEU A 80 92.03 -30.03 44.88
C LEU A 80 92.72 -31.10 44.01
N SER A 81 92.51 -31.06 42.69
CA SER A 81 93.20 -31.97 41.77
C SER A 81 94.72 -31.71 41.70
N LYS A 82 95.15 -30.44 41.74
CA LYS A 82 96.59 -30.08 41.77
C LYS A 82 97.27 -30.49 43.08
N GLU A 83 96.62 -30.29 44.23
CA GLU A 83 97.16 -30.66 45.54
C GLU A 83 97.38 -32.18 45.65
N VAL A 84 96.40 -32.97 45.19
CA VAL A 84 96.48 -34.44 45.17
C VAL A 84 97.55 -34.92 44.18
N LEU A 85 97.63 -34.34 42.98
CA LEU A 85 98.68 -34.66 42.00
C LEU A 85 100.09 -34.32 42.53
N ASN A 86 100.25 -33.21 43.25
CA ASN A 86 101.52 -32.81 43.86
C ASN A 86 101.93 -33.75 45.00
N MET A 87 101.00 -34.13 45.88
CA MET A 87 101.27 -35.13 46.92
C MET A 87 101.67 -36.49 46.33
N LEU A 88 101.01 -36.92 45.26
CA LEU A 88 101.33 -38.17 44.57
C LEU A 88 102.68 -38.12 43.86
N SER A 89 102.99 -37.00 43.19
CA SER A 89 104.29 -36.78 42.55
C SER A 89 105.42 -36.82 43.57
N ALA A 90 105.25 -36.18 44.73
CA ALA A 90 106.21 -36.20 45.82
C ALA A 90 106.40 -37.61 46.41
N TYR A 91 105.31 -38.39 46.56
CA TYR A 91 105.37 -39.76 47.06
C TYR A 91 106.07 -40.72 46.07
N ILE A 92 105.79 -40.58 44.77
CA ILE A 92 106.47 -41.34 43.71
C ILE A 92 107.95 -40.98 43.66
N ALA A 93 108.30 -39.69 43.69
CA ALA A 93 109.68 -39.23 43.68
C ALA A 93 110.49 -39.77 44.89
N SER A 94 109.89 -39.74 46.09
CA SER A 94 110.48 -40.33 47.30
C SER A 94 110.71 -41.85 47.16
N THR A 95 109.73 -42.58 46.60
CA THR A 95 109.85 -44.03 46.43
C THR A 95 110.89 -44.40 45.37
N VAL A 96 110.93 -43.69 44.25
CA VAL A 96 111.94 -43.87 43.20
C VAL A 96 113.35 -43.59 43.73
N ASP A 97 113.53 -42.53 44.54
CA ASP A 97 114.81 -42.24 45.21
C ASP A 97 115.26 -43.37 46.14
N THR A 98 114.32 -43.97 46.90
CA THR A 98 114.65 -45.16 47.73
C THR A 98 115.02 -46.40 46.90
N MET A 99 114.42 -46.59 45.72
CA MET A 99 114.76 -47.68 44.81
C MET A 99 116.11 -47.47 44.12
N TYR A 100 116.42 -46.24 43.68
CA TYR A 100 117.71 -45.89 43.08
C TYR A 100 118.87 -46.01 44.07
N LYS A 101 118.66 -45.64 45.34
CA LYS A 101 119.63 -45.89 46.43
C LYS A 101 119.92 -47.38 46.64
N TYR A 102 118.98 -48.26 46.30
CA TYR A 102 119.14 -49.71 46.39
C TYR A 102 119.85 -50.35 45.18
N ASP A 103 119.73 -49.77 43.99
CA ASP A 103 120.38 -50.29 42.77
C ASP A 103 121.84 -49.82 42.65
N GLY A 104 122.18 -48.66 43.24
CA GLY A 104 123.56 -48.13 43.31
C GLY A 104 124.53 -48.93 44.20
N THR A 105 124.06 -49.90 44.98
CA THR A 105 124.88 -50.76 45.85
C THR A 105 125.10 -52.17 45.31
N ARG A 106 124.77 -52.42 44.04
CA ARG A 106 124.71 -53.77 43.44
C ARG A 106 126.04 -54.34 42.94
N GLU A 107 127.16 -53.65 43.11
CA GLU A 107 128.47 -54.21 42.76
C GLU A 107 129.08 -55.13 43.84
N ASP A 108 128.55 -55.18 45.06
CA ASP A 108 129.01 -56.11 46.09
C ASP A 108 128.00 -57.25 46.36
N GLU A 109 128.43 -58.46 46.00
CA GLU A 109 127.68 -59.70 46.08
C GLU A 109 127.21 -60.06 47.51
N ARG A 110 125.98 -60.59 47.58
CA ARG A 110 125.46 -61.53 48.58
C ARG A 110 125.55 -61.06 50.04
N LEU A 111 124.52 -60.33 50.49
CA LEU A 111 123.72 -60.58 51.72
C LEU A 111 122.73 -59.40 51.94
N VAL A 112 121.83 -59.15 50.98
CA VAL A 112 120.64 -58.34 51.30
C VAL A 112 119.87 -59.12 52.37
N SER A 113 119.72 -58.53 53.56
CA SER A 113 119.07 -59.19 54.68
C SER A 113 117.61 -59.50 54.30
N LYS A 114 117.08 -60.63 54.78
CA LYS A 114 115.68 -61.01 54.50
C LYS A 114 114.69 -59.89 54.88
N SER A 115 115.03 -59.12 55.93
CA SER A 115 114.29 -57.95 56.42
C SER A 115 114.20 -56.82 55.38
N ASP A 116 115.28 -56.54 54.67
CA ASP A 116 115.33 -55.49 53.63
C ASP A 116 114.46 -55.82 52.42
N ARG A 117 114.45 -57.10 52.03
CA ARG A 117 113.59 -57.60 50.94
C ARG A 117 112.11 -57.58 51.34
N GLU A 118 111.79 -57.88 52.60
CA GLU A 118 110.43 -57.77 53.14
C GLU A 118 109.96 -56.30 53.22
N GLY A 119 110.84 -55.38 53.63
CA GLY A 119 110.57 -53.94 53.62
C GLY A 119 110.31 -53.40 52.21
N LEU A 120 111.13 -53.78 51.23
CA LEU A 120 110.92 -53.40 49.83
C LEU A 120 109.62 -53.98 49.26
N ASN A 121 109.32 -55.26 49.53
CA ASN A 121 108.07 -55.89 49.10
C ASN A 121 106.83 -55.21 49.72
N SER A 122 106.92 -54.75 50.97
CA SER A 122 105.86 -53.98 51.63
C SER A 122 105.66 -52.60 50.98
N SER A 123 106.75 -51.89 50.69
CA SER A 123 106.71 -50.60 49.98
C SER A 123 106.15 -50.73 48.56
N VAL A 124 106.56 -51.76 47.81
CA VAL A 124 106.00 -52.07 46.49
C VAL A 124 104.52 -52.43 46.58
N SER A 125 104.09 -53.19 47.60
CA SER A 125 102.67 -53.49 47.82
C SER A 125 101.84 -52.24 48.13
N ASN A 126 102.36 -51.33 48.95
CA ASN A 126 101.70 -50.06 49.26
C ASN A 126 101.63 -49.13 48.04
N LEU A 127 102.70 -49.08 47.24
CA LEU A 127 102.72 -48.34 45.98
C LEU A 127 101.72 -48.92 44.97
N MET A 128 101.61 -50.25 44.89
CA MET A 128 100.59 -50.92 44.06
C MET A 128 99.17 -50.55 44.52
N LYS A 129 98.89 -50.58 45.84
CA LYS A 129 97.58 -50.16 46.39
C LYS A 129 97.29 -48.68 46.10
N ALA A 130 98.28 -47.80 46.24
CA ALA A 130 98.15 -46.39 45.90
C ALA A 130 97.85 -46.20 44.41
N SER A 131 98.54 -46.93 43.52
CA SER A 131 98.29 -46.86 42.07
C SER A 131 96.87 -47.30 41.68
N VAL A 132 96.34 -48.33 42.34
CA VAL A 132 94.94 -48.79 42.13
C VAL A 132 93.96 -47.72 42.61
N PHE A 133 94.21 -47.09 43.76
CA PHE A 133 93.37 -46.00 44.27
C PHE A 133 93.38 -44.76 43.34
N ILE A 134 94.55 -44.39 42.81
CA ILE A 134 94.68 -43.28 41.85
C ILE A 134 93.94 -43.60 40.56
N ALA A 135 94.04 -44.83 40.06
CA ALA A 135 93.32 -45.26 38.87
C ALA A 135 91.79 -45.19 39.07
N ASP A 136 91.29 -45.68 40.21
CA ASP A 136 89.86 -45.60 40.57
C ASP A 136 89.38 -44.14 40.71
N TYR A 137 90.17 -43.29 41.38
CA TYR A 137 89.90 -41.86 41.49
C TYR A 137 89.87 -41.18 40.11
N THR A 138 90.83 -41.51 39.23
CA THR A 138 90.89 -40.97 37.87
C THR A 138 89.68 -41.39 37.05
N HIS A 139 89.28 -42.67 37.11
CA HIS A 139 88.05 -43.15 36.47
C HIS A 139 86.82 -42.40 36.97
N ARG A 140 86.68 -42.24 38.29
CA ARG A 140 85.55 -41.48 38.86
C ARG A 140 85.54 -40.02 38.42
N MET A 141 86.71 -39.39 38.29
CA MET A 141 86.81 -38.02 37.79
C MET A 141 86.42 -37.92 36.31
N VAL A 142 86.79 -38.91 35.48
CA VAL A 142 86.36 -38.99 34.08
C VAL A 142 84.83 -39.14 34.00
N ASP A 143 84.25 -40.09 34.74
CA ASP A 143 82.79 -40.31 34.77
C ASP A 143 82.03 -39.05 35.22
N LEU A 144 82.55 -38.35 36.24
CA LEU A 144 81.97 -37.08 36.70
C LEU A 144 82.04 -36.00 35.63
N ASN A 145 83.14 -35.94 34.88
CA ASN A 145 83.31 -34.97 33.80
C ASN A 145 82.36 -35.24 32.63
N GLU A 146 82.18 -36.52 32.27
CA GLU A 146 81.19 -36.94 31.27
C GLU A 146 79.76 -36.61 31.70
N ALA A 147 79.40 -36.86 32.96
CA ALA A 147 78.10 -36.49 33.53
C ALA A 147 77.90 -34.95 33.54
N ASN A 148 78.93 -34.18 33.89
CA ASN A 148 78.91 -32.72 33.83
C ASN A 148 78.76 -32.20 32.40
N GLN A 149 79.37 -32.86 31.42
CA GLN A 149 79.21 -32.50 30.01
C GLN A 149 77.79 -32.77 29.52
N LYS A 150 77.23 -33.94 29.87
CA LYS A 150 75.84 -34.30 29.53
C LYS A 150 74.83 -33.32 30.14
N THR A 151 74.99 -32.96 31.42
CA THR A 151 74.11 -31.98 32.07
C THR A 151 74.22 -30.58 31.46
N LYS A 152 75.41 -30.16 31.00
CA LYS A 152 75.58 -28.91 30.23
C LYS A 152 74.84 -28.96 28.90
N GLU A 153 74.86 -30.08 28.20
CA GLU A 153 74.13 -30.29 26.94
C GLU A 153 72.62 -30.23 27.16
N GLU A 154 72.10 -30.97 28.14
CA GLU A 154 70.68 -30.93 28.53
C GLU A 154 70.23 -29.52 28.92
N LEU A 155 71.06 -28.78 29.67
CA LEU A 155 70.79 -27.39 30.04
C LEU A 155 70.79 -26.44 28.84
N ASN A 156 71.65 -26.67 27.85
CA ASN A 156 71.65 -25.90 26.60
C ASN A 156 70.42 -26.18 25.76
N ASP A 157 69.97 -27.43 25.68
CA ASP A 157 68.76 -27.78 24.94
C ASP A 157 67.49 -27.26 25.62
N ALA A 158 67.39 -27.37 26.96
CA ALA A 158 66.32 -26.74 27.72
C ALA A 158 66.28 -25.21 27.53
N ARG A 159 67.45 -24.56 27.41
CA ARG A 159 67.52 -23.12 27.10
C ARG A 159 66.98 -22.80 25.70
N LYS A 160 67.28 -23.62 24.69
CA LYS A 160 66.72 -23.45 23.34
C LYS A 160 65.20 -23.61 23.34
N GLU A 161 64.69 -24.65 24.01
CA GLU A 161 63.25 -24.90 24.13
C GLU A 161 62.52 -23.72 24.80
N ILE A 162 63.07 -23.16 25.88
CA ILE A 162 62.52 -21.96 26.53
C ILE A 162 62.46 -20.77 25.57
N VAL A 163 63.49 -20.56 24.75
CA VAL A 163 63.52 -19.48 23.76
C VAL A 163 62.44 -19.68 22.70
N ASP A 164 62.24 -20.91 22.22
CA ASP A 164 61.24 -21.20 21.21
C ASP A 164 59.81 -21.11 21.77
N LEU A 165 59.57 -21.58 22.98
CA LEU A 165 58.30 -21.39 23.70
C LEU A 165 57.98 -19.90 23.92
N HIS A 166 58.99 -19.07 24.22
CA HIS A 166 58.77 -17.62 24.30
C HIS A 166 58.36 -17.01 22.95
N LYS A 167 58.96 -17.44 21.84
CA LYS A 167 58.55 -16.97 20.50
C LYS A 167 57.13 -17.39 20.16
N GLU A 168 56.74 -18.62 20.51
CA GLU A 168 55.38 -19.11 20.29
C GLU A 168 54.35 -18.35 21.15
N ASN A 169 54.68 -18.09 22.42
CA ASN A 169 53.82 -17.28 23.29
C ASN A 169 53.61 -15.86 22.75
N GLU A 170 54.66 -15.25 22.19
CA GLU A 170 54.56 -13.93 21.57
C GLU A 170 53.66 -13.95 20.31
N LYS A 171 53.75 -14.99 19.47
CA LYS A 171 52.85 -15.16 18.33
C LYS A 171 51.39 -15.28 18.77
N ILE A 172 51.12 -16.11 19.79
CA ILE A 172 49.76 -16.29 20.33
C ILE A 172 49.21 -14.97 20.90
N ARG A 173 50.05 -14.16 21.54
CA ARG A 173 49.66 -12.83 22.02
C ARG A 173 49.28 -11.89 20.88
N GLN A 174 50.07 -11.88 19.81
CA GLN A 174 49.75 -11.07 18.63
C GLN A 174 48.43 -11.51 17.99
N GLU A 175 48.22 -12.82 17.81
CA GLU A 175 46.96 -13.36 17.28
C GLU A 175 45.76 -13.02 18.17
N LEU A 176 45.95 -13.02 19.49
CA LEU A 176 44.92 -12.63 20.45
C LEU A 176 44.57 -11.14 20.32
N ASP A 177 45.55 -10.26 20.17
CA ASP A 177 45.36 -8.82 20.00
C ASP A 177 44.66 -8.49 18.66
N ASP A 178 45.03 -9.21 17.60
CA ASP A 178 44.38 -9.10 16.29
C ASP A 178 42.91 -9.55 16.36
N ALA A 179 42.64 -10.70 17.00
CA ALA A 179 41.28 -11.20 17.20
C ALA A 179 40.42 -10.25 18.07
N GLN A 180 41.01 -9.63 19.10
CA GLN A 180 40.31 -8.60 19.90
C GLN A 180 39.96 -7.38 19.05
N THR A 181 40.87 -6.94 18.18
CA THR A 181 40.65 -5.83 17.26
C THR A 181 39.50 -6.14 16.29
N GLU A 182 39.49 -7.34 15.71
CA GLU A 182 38.42 -7.81 14.82
C GLU A 182 37.06 -7.85 15.53
N ILE A 183 37.00 -8.37 16.76
CA ILE A 183 35.77 -8.37 17.58
C ILE A 183 35.23 -6.95 17.78
N VAL A 184 36.10 -5.96 18.00
CA VAL A 184 35.67 -4.56 18.16
C VAL A 184 35.10 -4.01 16.84
N VAL A 185 35.72 -4.32 15.71
CA VAL A 185 35.21 -3.93 14.38
C VAL A 185 33.83 -4.56 14.11
N LEU A 186 33.71 -5.88 14.29
CA LEU A 186 32.44 -6.60 14.10
C LEU A 186 31.32 -6.08 15.01
N ARG A 187 31.64 -5.69 16.25
CA ARG A 187 30.66 -5.04 17.15
C ARG A 187 30.18 -3.70 16.62
N ARG A 188 31.07 -2.88 16.03
CA ARG A 188 30.68 -1.60 15.41
C ARG A 188 29.82 -1.82 14.17
N GLU A 189 30.18 -2.76 13.31
CA GLU A 189 29.40 -3.10 12.11
C GLU A 189 28.02 -3.62 12.48
N LYS A 190 27.93 -4.52 13.46
CA LYS A 190 26.65 -5.01 14.00
C LYS A 190 25.77 -3.86 14.52
N LYS A 191 26.36 -2.83 15.14
CA LYS A 191 25.62 -1.64 15.59
C LYS A 191 25.08 -0.85 14.40
N LYS A 192 25.91 -0.59 13.38
CA LYS A 192 25.50 0.11 12.15
C LYS A 192 24.37 -0.62 11.42
N ILE A 193 24.46 -1.94 11.30
CA ILE A 193 23.42 -2.77 10.68
C ILE A 193 22.10 -2.67 11.45
N ARG A 194 22.14 -2.67 12.78
CA ARG A 194 20.92 -2.48 13.60
C ARG A 194 20.30 -1.10 13.39
N GLU A 195 21.12 -0.05 13.38
CA GLU A 195 20.65 1.32 13.13
C GLU A 195 19.99 1.42 11.74
N ALA A 196 20.63 0.90 10.70
CA ALA A 196 20.07 0.85 9.34
C ALA A 196 18.77 0.04 9.27
N PHE A 197 18.66 -1.07 10.01
CA PHE A 197 17.44 -1.87 10.07
C PHE A 197 16.29 -1.16 10.80
N ASP A 198 16.60 -0.43 11.87
CA ASP A 198 15.60 0.37 12.58
C ASP A 198 15.10 1.54 11.72
N ASP A 199 15.98 2.18 10.94
CA ASP A 199 15.58 3.23 10.01
C ASP A 199 14.74 2.67 8.84
N ALA A 200 15.12 1.54 8.26
CA ALA A 200 14.31 0.85 7.25
C ALA A 200 12.91 0.47 7.79
N ARG A 201 12.80 0.06 9.05
CA ARG A 201 11.51 -0.19 9.71
C ARG A 201 10.65 1.07 9.82
N LYS A 202 11.25 2.21 10.17
CA LYS A 202 10.52 3.50 10.22
C LYS A 202 10.03 3.91 8.84
N GLU A 203 10.86 3.74 7.81
CA GLU A 203 10.50 4.06 6.42
C GLU A 203 9.35 3.19 5.93
N ILE A 204 9.41 1.87 6.16
CA ILE A 204 8.29 0.96 5.85
C ILE A 204 7.01 1.39 6.58
N ALA A 205 7.09 1.77 7.86
CA ALA A 205 5.92 2.24 8.60
C ALA A 205 5.37 3.56 8.05
N ALA A 206 6.23 4.47 7.57
CA ALA A 206 5.80 5.70 6.90
C ALA A 206 5.08 5.41 5.59
N LEU A 207 5.65 4.56 4.73
CA LEU A 207 5.05 4.14 3.46
C LEU A 207 3.71 3.44 3.65
N CYS A 208 3.56 2.61 4.69
CA CYS A 208 2.27 1.99 5.01
C CYS A 208 1.19 3.03 5.35
N ARG A 209 1.52 4.09 6.10
CA ARG A 209 0.57 5.18 6.43
C ARG A 209 0.20 6.00 5.20
N GLU A 210 1.18 6.30 4.35
CA GLU A 210 0.93 7.02 3.09
C GLU A 210 0.04 6.22 2.13
N LYS A 211 0.29 4.90 2.04
CA LYS A 211 -0.57 3.98 1.30
C LYS A 211 -2.01 4.00 1.84
N GLU A 212 -2.20 3.92 3.16
CA GLU A 212 -3.52 3.96 3.80
C GLU A 212 -4.26 5.26 3.52
N LYS A 213 -3.58 6.41 3.67
CA LYS A 213 -4.12 7.73 3.30
C LYS A 213 -4.54 7.82 1.83
N SER A 214 -3.73 7.24 0.93
CA SER A 214 -4.07 7.20 -0.50
C SER A 214 -5.30 6.34 -0.79
N TRP A 215 -5.52 5.25 -0.04
CA TRP A 215 -6.72 4.43 -0.16
C TRP A 215 -7.96 5.14 0.37
N GLU A 216 -7.85 5.90 1.46
CA GLU A 216 -8.93 6.76 1.97
C GLU A 216 -9.32 7.83 0.95
N GLU A 217 -8.33 8.53 0.37
CA GLU A 217 -8.56 9.54 -0.67
C GLU A 217 -9.22 8.92 -1.91
N LEU A 218 -8.77 7.75 -2.35
CA LEU A 218 -9.39 7.02 -3.47
C LEU A 218 -10.84 6.62 -3.16
N GLY A 219 -11.13 6.18 -1.93
CA GLY A 219 -12.49 5.88 -1.49
C GLY A 219 -13.39 7.12 -1.48
N GLY A 220 -12.84 8.27 -1.08
CA GLY A 220 -13.52 9.57 -1.18
C GLY A 220 -13.91 9.91 -2.62
N VAL A 221 -12.94 9.85 -3.54
CA VAL A 221 -13.17 10.12 -4.97
C VAL A 221 -14.20 9.16 -5.59
N GLN A 222 -14.17 7.87 -5.22
CA GLN A 222 -15.17 6.91 -5.70
C GLN A 222 -16.59 7.26 -5.22
N THR A 223 -16.71 7.76 -3.99
CA THR A 223 -17.99 8.21 -3.41
C THR A 223 -18.50 9.45 -4.14
N GLU A 224 -17.64 10.45 -4.37
CA GLU A 224 -17.99 11.65 -5.14
C GLU A 224 -18.41 11.29 -6.58
N LEU A 225 -17.71 10.37 -7.24
CA LEU A 225 -18.06 9.91 -8.58
C LEU A 225 -19.43 9.22 -8.63
N ALA A 226 -19.77 8.45 -7.60
CA ALA A 226 -21.10 7.84 -7.49
C ALA A 226 -22.20 8.91 -7.32
N ILE A 227 -21.95 9.94 -6.50
CA ILE A 227 -22.88 11.08 -6.33
C ILE A 227 -23.09 11.81 -7.65
N ILE A 228 -22.00 12.21 -8.34
CA ILE A 228 -22.07 12.90 -9.63
C ILE A 228 -22.83 12.05 -10.67
N SER A 229 -22.62 10.74 -10.66
CA SER A 229 -23.33 9.83 -11.57
C SER A 229 -24.83 9.78 -11.30
N ALA A 230 -25.24 9.79 -10.02
CA ALA A 230 -26.65 9.85 -9.64
C ALA A 230 -27.29 11.20 -9.98
N GLU A 231 -26.60 12.31 -9.72
CA GLU A 231 -27.05 13.65 -10.09
C GLU A 231 -27.21 13.81 -11.61
N LYS A 232 -26.27 13.26 -12.38
CA LYS A 232 -26.36 13.25 -13.85
C LYS A 232 -27.60 12.51 -14.35
N GLU A 233 -27.95 11.38 -13.72
CA GLU A 233 -29.14 10.62 -14.11
C GLU A 233 -30.42 11.37 -13.74
N LYS A 234 -30.47 11.99 -12.57
CA LYS A 234 -31.58 12.85 -12.16
C LYS A 234 -31.79 14.01 -13.13
N ILE A 235 -30.72 14.68 -13.57
CA ILE A 235 -30.79 15.75 -14.58
C ILE A 235 -31.31 15.22 -15.92
N ARG A 236 -30.94 13.99 -16.30
CA ARG A 236 -31.44 13.36 -17.53
C ARG A 236 -32.95 13.12 -17.45
N GLU A 237 -33.43 12.57 -16.32
CA GLU A 237 -34.87 12.37 -16.09
C GLU A 237 -35.64 13.71 -16.16
N GLU A 238 -35.15 14.75 -15.47
CA GLU A 238 -35.75 16.09 -15.51
C GLU A 238 -35.79 16.69 -16.92
N MET A 239 -34.75 16.42 -17.73
CA MET A 239 -34.70 16.86 -19.14
C MET A 239 -35.71 16.11 -20.01
N ASP A 240 -35.85 14.80 -19.81
CA ASP A 240 -36.83 13.97 -20.54
C ASP A 240 -38.27 14.41 -20.20
N ASP A 241 -38.56 14.68 -18.93
CA ASP A 241 -39.84 15.23 -18.48
C ASP A 241 -40.13 16.60 -19.11
N ALA A 242 -39.16 17.50 -19.10
CA ALA A 242 -39.29 18.81 -19.75
C ALA A 242 -39.55 18.68 -21.26
N GLN A 243 -38.92 17.72 -21.92
CA GLN A 243 -39.14 17.46 -23.34
C GLN A 243 -40.57 16.96 -23.62
N ILE A 244 -41.12 16.11 -22.74
CA ILE A 244 -42.51 15.66 -22.81
C ILE A 244 -43.47 16.84 -22.61
N GLU A 245 -43.19 17.71 -21.63
CA GLU A 245 -44.00 18.90 -21.38
C GLU A 245 -44.00 19.85 -22.58
N ILE A 246 -42.83 20.12 -23.17
CA ILE A 246 -42.70 20.94 -24.39
C ILE A 246 -43.52 20.33 -25.53
N ALA A 247 -43.43 19.01 -25.77
CA ALA A 247 -44.19 18.34 -26.82
C ALA A 247 -45.71 18.48 -26.60
N SER A 248 -46.17 18.35 -25.35
CA SER A 248 -47.57 18.57 -24.97
C SER A 248 -48.02 20.01 -25.22
N LEU A 249 -47.23 21.00 -24.82
CA LEU A 249 -47.50 22.41 -25.05
C LEU A 249 -47.55 22.75 -26.54
N CYS A 250 -46.64 22.22 -27.36
CA CYS A 250 -46.67 22.37 -28.82
C CYS A 250 -47.96 21.81 -29.42
N LYS A 251 -48.43 20.65 -28.96
CA LYS A 251 -49.70 20.06 -29.41
C LYS A 251 -50.90 20.94 -29.04
N ASN A 252 -50.92 21.45 -27.80
CA ASN A 252 -51.98 22.37 -27.35
C ASN A 252 -51.98 23.66 -28.17
N TYR A 253 -50.81 24.24 -28.41
CA TYR A 253 -50.66 25.44 -29.25
C TYR A 253 -51.20 25.20 -30.67
N ALA A 254 -50.85 24.08 -31.30
CA ALA A 254 -51.35 23.73 -32.63
C ALA A 254 -52.88 23.61 -32.66
N ASN A 255 -53.48 22.97 -31.65
CA ASN A 255 -54.93 22.85 -31.53
C ASN A 255 -55.62 24.20 -31.34
N THR A 256 -55.09 25.05 -30.45
CA THR A 256 -55.61 26.41 -30.24
C THR A 256 -55.48 27.25 -31.50
N SER A 257 -54.37 27.15 -32.23
CA SER A 257 -54.18 27.83 -33.52
C SER A 257 -55.21 27.38 -34.57
N MET A 258 -55.48 26.07 -34.67
CA MET A 258 -56.53 25.56 -35.57
C MET A 258 -57.92 26.08 -35.19
N SER A 259 -58.28 26.03 -33.91
CA SER A 259 -59.58 26.54 -33.43
C SER A 259 -59.72 28.05 -33.66
N ALA A 260 -58.66 28.82 -33.42
CA ALA A 260 -58.64 30.25 -33.73
C ALA A 260 -58.85 30.49 -35.24
N ASN A 261 -58.17 29.75 -36.12
CA ASN A 261 -58.37 29.85 -37.57
C ASN A 261 -59.80 29.50 -38.00
N GLN A 262 -60.41 28.47 -37.40
CA GLN A 262 -61.82 28.13 -37.65
C GLN A 262 -62.75 29.28 -37.23
N ALA A 263 -62.56 29.83 -36.02
CA ALA A 263 -63.34 30.98 -35.55
C ALA A 263 -63.16 32.23 -36.45
N TRP A 264 -61.97 32.44 -36.99
CA TRP A 264 -61.71 33.49 -37.98
C TRP A 264 -62.50 33.27 -39.28
N GLN A 265 -62.56 32.04 -39.79
CA GLN A 265 -63.35 31.71 -40.98
C GLN A 265 -64.85 31.85 -40.74
N GLU A 266 -65.36 31.42 -39.58
CA GLU A 266 -66.77 31.59 -39.19
C GLU A 266 -67.14 33.07 -39.09
N ASN A 267 -66.30 33.89 -38.46
CA ASN A 267 -66.51 35.34 -38.41
C ASN A 267 -66.54 35.98 -39.81
N ALA A 268 -65.70 35.50 -40.74
CA ALA A 268 -65.74 35.98 -42.13
C ALA A 268 -67.08 35.63 -42.81
N LYS A 269 -67.58 34.39 -42.63
CA LYS A 269 -68.89 33.97 -43.16
C LYS A 269 -70.04 34.78 -42.56
N LEU A 270 -70.06 34.95 -41.23
CA LEU A 270 -71.07 35.75 -40.54
C LEU A 270 -71.07 37.21 -41.03
N LYS A 271 -69.90 37.77 -41.34
CA LYS A 271 -69.78 39.12 -41.92
C LYS A 271 -70.41 39.19 -43.32
N ASP A 272 -70.24 38.17 -44.15
CA ASP A 272 -70.87 38.10 -45.46
C ASP A 272 -72.39 37.92 -45.36
N GLU A 273 -72.87 37.08 -44.43
CA GLU A 273 -74.30 36.91 -44.14
C GLU A 273 -74.93 38.22 -43.63
N LEU A 274 -74.25 38.93 -42.74
CA LEU A 274 -74.67 40.26 -42.26
C LEU A 274 -74.81 41.24 -43.44
N LYS A 275 -73.89 41.22 -44.40
CA LYS A 275 -73.97 42.05 -45.61
C LYS A 275 -75.18 41.70 -46.47
N LYS A 276 -75.48 40.41 -46.65
CA LYS A 276 -76.68 39.93 -47.36
C LYS A 276 -77.97 40.39 -46.66
N LEU A 277 -78.05 40.22 -45.34
CA LEU A 277 -79.21 40.66 -44.54
C LEU A 277 -79.42 42.17 -44.65
N LYS A 278 -78.35 42.97 -44.62
CA LYS A 278 -78.43 44.41 -44.87
C LYS A 278 -78.98 44.72 -46.27
N GLY A 279 -78.54 43.98 -47.29
CA GLY A 279 -79.09 44.11 -48.64
C GLY A 279 -80.58 43.78 -48.72
N LEU A 280 -81.00 42.67 -48.11
CA LEU A 280 -82.42 42.30 -48.01
C LEU A 280 -83.24 43.33 -47.26
N SER A 281 -82.69 43.92 -46.18
CA SER A 281 -83.36 44.99 -45.44
C SER A 281 -83.64 46.20 -46.33
N VAL A 282 -82.71 46.57 -47.22
CA VAL A 282 -82.94 47.66 -48.19
C VAL A 282 -84.05 47.29 -49.17
N GLU A 283 -84.07 46.05 -49.66
CA GLU A 283 -85.13 45.59 -50.58
C GLU A 283 -86.50 45.56 -49.90
N VAL A 284 -86.57 45.15 -48.63
CA VAL A 284 -87.82 45.20 -47.85
C VAL A 284 -88.32 46.64 -47.70
N GLU A 285 -87.45 47.60 -47.40
CA GLU A 285 -87.84 49.01 -47.33
C GLU A 285 -88.30 49.55 -48.69
N LYS A 286 -87.67 49.13 -49.79
CA LYS A 286 -88.12 49.45 -51.15
C LYS A 286 -89.49 48.85 -51.46
N LEU A 287 -89.71 47.57 -51.15
CA LEU A 287 -91.00 46.90 -51.33
C LEU A 287 -92.09 47.54 -50.47
N LYS A 288 -91.79 47.94 -49.23
CA LYS A 288 -92.72 48.71 -48.39
C LYS A 288 -93.10 50.03 -49.05
N ALA A 289 -92.14 50.75 -49.65
CA ALA A 289 -92.41 51.98 -50.38
C ALA A 289 -93.26 51.74 -51.64
N GLU A 290 -93.00 50.66 -52.38
CA GLU A 290 -93.82 50.24 -53.54
C GLU A 290 -95.25 49.87 -53.14
N ILE A 291 -95.42 49.13 -52.03
CA ILE A 291 -96.74 48.80 -51.47
C ILE A 291 -97.48 50.08 -51.07
N ALA A 292 -96.83 50.99 -50.35
CA ALA A 292 -97.43 52.28 -49.99
C ALA A 292 -97.81 53.12 -51.23
N ALA A 293 -97.00 53.09 -52.28
CA ALA A 293 -97.31 53.71 -53.56
C ALA A 293 -98.53 53.05 -54.25
N LYS A 294 -98.63 51.72 -54.22
CA LYS A 294 -99.78 50.98 -54.77
C LYS A 294 -101.05 51.16 -53.95
N GLU A 295 -100.93 51.27 -52.63
CA GLU A 295 -102.05 51.61 -51.74
C GLU A 295 -102.55 53.02 -52.00
N THR A 296 -101.66 54.00 -52.21
CA THR A 296 -102.05 55.36 -52.57
C THR A 296 -102.64 55.43 -53.99
N GLU A 297 -102.10 54.70 -54.96
CA GLU A 297 -102.68 54.56 -56.30
C GLU A 297 -104.08 53.92 -56.24
N SER A 298 -104.25 52.87 -55.44
CA SER A 298 -105.54 52.22 -55.22
C SER A 298 -106.52 53.15 -54.49
N ALA A 299 -106.06 53.92 -53.50
CA ALA A 299 -106.88 54.92 -52.82
C ALA A 299 -107.31 56.05 -53.77
N MET A 300 -106.42 56.49 -54.66
CA MET A 300 -106.74 57.43 -55.74
C MET A 300 -107.71 56.83 -56.75
N GLY A 301 -107.52 55.56 -57.13
CA GLY A 301 -108.42 54.83 -58.02
C GLY A 301 -109.81 54.63 -57.43
N ILE A 302 -109.92 54.29 -56.14
CA ILE A 302 -111.19 54.22 -55.40
C ILE A 302 -111.85 55.60 -55.35
N LYS A 303 -111.08 56.67 -55.13
CA LYS A 303 -111.61 58.04 -55.11
C LYS A 303 -112.08 58.49 -56.50
N ALA A 304 -111.33 58.16 -57.55
CA ALA A 304 -111.68 58.43 -58.94
C ALA A 304 -112.92 57.64 -59.37
N PHE A 305 -113.00 56.35 -59.00
CA PHE A 305 -114.18 55.52 -59.25
C PHE A 305 -115.41 56.07 -58.53
N LYS A 306 -115.29 56.42 -57.24
CA LYS A 306 -116.38 57.09 -56.50
C LYS A 306 -116.85 58.39 -57.14
N ASN A 307 -115.97 59.10 -57.85
CA ASN A 307 -116.28 60.34 -58.56
C ASN A 307 -116.60 60.11 -60.05
N SER A 308 -116.66 58.87 -60.51
CA SER A 308 -116.95 58.55 -61.91
C SER A 308 -118.44 58.50 -62.17
N GLU A 309 -118.84 58.85 -63.38
CA GLU A 309 -120.22 58.73 -63.85
C GLU A 309 -120.72 57.29 -63.75
N GLU A 310 -119.85 56.27 -63.87
CA GLU A 310 -120.24 54.87 -63.70
C GLU A 310 -120.64 54.53 -62.26
N PHE A 311 -119.95 55.08 -61.25
CA PHE A 311 -120.34 54.89 -59.85
C PHE A 311 -121.58 55.69 -59.50
N GLU A 312 -121.73 56.93 -60.00
CA GLU A 312 -122.97 57.68 -59.80
C GLU A 312 -124.14 57.01 -60.51
N ALA A 313 -123.96 56.49 -61.74
CA ALA A 313 -124.98 55.70 -62.41
C ALA A 313 -125.29 54.39 -61.67
N LEU A 314 -124.31 53.74 -61.04
CA LEU A 314 -124.54 52.54 -60.23
C LEU A 314 -125.22 52.87 -58.90
N ARG A 315 -124.82 53.96 -58.25
CA ARG A 315 -125.44 54.51 -57.04
C ARG A 315 -126.90 54.87 -57.33
N GLU A 316 -127.15 55.58 -58.42
CA GLU A 316 -128.48 55.96 -58.88
C GLU A 316 -129.30 54.73 -59.27
N ASN A 317 -128.74 53.76 -60.01
CA ASN A 317 -129.43 52.50 -60.31
C ASN A 317 -129.72 51.66 -59.05
N LEU A 318 -128.83 51.65 -58.05
CA LEU A 318 -129.09 50.98 -56.76
C LEU A 318 -130.10 51.75 -55.92
N PHE A 319 -130.12 53.08 -55.99
CA PHE A 319 -131.11 53.91 -55.34
C PHE A 319 -132.49 53.71 -55.98
N GLN A 320 -132.56 53.66 -57.31
CA GLN A 320 -133.74 53.35 -58.11
C GLN A 320 -134.21 51.90 -57.89
N ALA A 321 -133.32 50.91 -57.97
CA ALA A 321 -133.65 49.50 -57.73
C ALA A 321 -134.01 49.24 -56.26
N GLY A 322 -133.35 49.92 -55.33
CA GLY A 322 -133.67 49.90 -53.90
C GLY A 322 -135.02 50.57 -53.62
N ALA A 323 -135.30 51.71 -54.24
CA ALA A 323 -136.59 52.38 -54.17
C ALA A 323 -137.69 51.48 -54.77
N HIS A 324 -137.47 50.88 -55.93
CA HIS A 324 -138.40 49.92 -56.54
C HIS A 324 -138.62 48.68 -55.67
N ALA A 325 -137.57 48.09 -55.08
CA ALA A 325 -137.73 46.97 -54.15
C ALA A 325 -138.45 47.37 -52.86
N LEU A 326 -138.28 48.61 -52.39
CA LEU A 326 -139.02 49.15 -51.25
C LEU A 326 -140.49 49.38 -51.61
N TYR A 327 -140.76 49.91 -52.81
CA TYR A 327 -142.11 50.05 -53.37
C TYR A 327 -142.79 48.69 -53.47
N ASP A 328 -142.14 47.71 -54.09
CA ASP A 328 -142.65 46.34 -54.22
C ASP A 328 -142.91 45.69 -52.85
N ALA A 329 -142.04 45.91 -51.86
CA ALA A 329 -142.20 45.38 -50.51
C ALA A 329 -143.35 46.05 -49.73
N ILE A 330 -143.51 47.38 -49.86
CA ILE A 330 -144.61 48.12 -49.23
C ILE A 330 -145.95 47.75 -49.88
N GLU A 331 -145.97 47.58 -51.20
CA GLU A 331 -147.16 47.14 -51.95
C GLU A 331 -147.57 45.69 -51.60
N LEU A 332 -146.60 44.84 -51.23
CA LEU A 332 -146.83 43.47 -50.76
C LEU A 332 -147.34 43.39 -49.30
N GLU A 333 -146.85 44.25 -48.40
CA GLU A 333 -147.27 44.26 -46.98
C GLU A 333 -148.53 45.09 -46.73
N HIS A 334 -148.81 46.10 -47.56
CA HIS A 334 -149.92 47.05 -47.39
C HIS A 334 -150.66 47.37 -48.71
N PRO A 335 -151.44 46.43 -49.27
CA PRO A 335 -152.12 46.58 -50.57
C PRO A 335 -153.22 47.65 -50.61
N ASP A 336 -153.59 48.22 -49.46
CA ASP A 336 -154.65 49.21 -49.32
C ASP A 336 -154.12 50.66 -49.37
N TRP A 337 -152.79 50.84 -49.46
CA TRP A 337 -152.13 52.15 -49.48
C TRP A 337 -151.94 52.61 -50.93
N ASP A 338 -152.74 53.60 -51.34
CA ASP A 338 -152.65 54.25 -52.65
C ASP A 338 -151.39 55.12 -52.71
N LEU A 339 -150.31 54.57 -53.27
CA LEU A 339 -149.00 55.21 -53.42
C LEU A 339 -148.87 56.02 -54.72
N SER A 340 -149.98 56.29 -55.43
CA SER A 340 -149.99 57.02 -56.70
C SER A 340 -149.54 58.50 -56.61
N CYS A 341 -149.26 59.01 -55.41
CA CYS A 341 -148.82 60.38 -55.16
C CYS A 341 -147.30 60.62 -55.16
N PHE A 342 -146.45 59.60 -55.37
CA PHE A 342 -144.98 59.74 -55.27
C PHE A 342 -144.19 59.54 -56.59
N VAL A 343 -144.86 59.45 -57.75
CA VAL A 343 -144.19 59.47 -59.05
C VAL A 343 -144.20 60.91 -59.59
N GLU A 344 -143.34 61.75 -59.01
CA GLU A 344 -143.02 63.07 -59.58
C GLU A 344 -141.77 62.93 -60.46
N THR A 345 -141.97 63.20 -61.75
CA THR A 345 -140.92 63.31 -62.76
C THR A 345 -140.31 64.71 -62.70
N ASP A 346 -139.18 64.85 -62.02
CA ASP A 346 -138.40 66.08 -62.05
C ASP A 346 -137.43 66.04 -63.24
N ASN A 347 -137.90 66.59 -64.36
CA ASN A 347 -137.05 67.22 -65.36
C ASN A 347 -136.79 68.65 -64.87
N GLU A 348 -135.63 68.93 -64.31
CA GLU A 348 -135.11 70.29 -64.21
C GLU A 348 -133.67 70.35 -64.71
N ASP A 349 -133.47 71.29 -65.63
CA ASP A 349 -132.21 71.81 -66.13
C ASP A 349 -131.37 72.44 -64.99
N GLU A 350 -130.04 72.54 -65.17
CA GLU A 350 -129.20 73.75 -64.96
C GLU A 350 -127.72 73.41 -64.67
N ASP A 351 -126.87 73.79 -65.64
CA ASP A 351 -125.70 74.69 -65.56
C ASP A 351 -124.46 74.43 -64.66
N GLU A 352 -123.32 74.36 -65.38
CA GLU A 352 -122.02 75.05 -65.19
C GLU A 352 -121.49 75.38 -63.76
N ASP A 353 -120.38 74.75 -63.35
CA ASP A 353 -119.00 75.33 -63.32
C ASP A 353 -117.92 74.34 -62.82
#